data_AF-A0AAP2YYZ5-F1
#
_entry.id   AF-A0AAP2YYZ5-F1
#
_cell.length_a   1.000
_cell.length_b   1.000
_cell.length_c   1.000
_cell.angle_alpha   90.00
_cell.angle_beta   90.00
_cell.angle_gamma   90.00
#
_symmetry.space_group_name_H-M   'P 1'
#
loop_
_entity.id
_entity.type
_entity.pdbx_description
1 polymer ?
#
loop_
_entity_poly.entity_id
_entity_poly.type
_entity_poly.pdbx_seq_one_letter_code
_entity_poly.pdbx_strand_id
1 'polypeptide(L)' 'MSVQVQRPTARECEQCGRLERWDDDEGAWQIATENGEKQAGNPHCIHEWDINGTFNPLSGH' A
#
# COMPACT_ATOMS: atom_id res chain seq x y z
N MET A 1 21.71 -19.35 4.17
CA MET A 1 20.98 -18.11 3.87
C MET A 1 19.65 -18.48 3.26
N SER A 2 18.55 -17.85 3.69
CA SER A 2 17.19 -18.16 3.23
C SER A 2 16.54 -16.91 2.63
N VAL A 3 16.03 -17.04 1.41
CA VAL A 3 15.19 -16.02 0.77
C VAL A 3 13.82 -16.00 1.43
N GLN A 4 13.31 -14.81 1.74
CA GLN A 4 11.99 -14.59 2.31
C GLN A 4 11.11 -13.85 1.30
N VAL A 5 9.84 -14.26 1.19
CA VAL A 5 8.83 -13.54 0.40
C VAL A 5 8.19 -12.48 1.28
N GLN A 6 8.23 -11.22 0.83
CA GLN A 6 7.64 -10.06 1.50
C GLN A 6 6.49 -9.48 0.68
N ARG A 7 5.60 -8.76 1.38
CA ARG A 7 4.49 -8.00 0.81
C ARG A 7 4.76 -6.50 0.94
N PRO A 8 4.22 -5.66 0.05
CA PRO A 8 4.28 -4.21 0.24
C PRO A 8 3.46 -3.81 1.48
N THR A 9 3.90 -2.76 2.17
CA THR A 9 3.22 -2.19 3.35
C THR A 9 2.69 -0.78 3.11
N ALA A 10 2.92 -0.23 1.92
CA ALA A 10 2.40 1.04 1.46
C ALA A 10 1.97 0.92 0.00
N ARG A 11 0.93 1.66 -0.38
CA ARG A 11 0.48 1.78 -1.77
C ARG A 11 -0.14 3.15 -2.03
N GLU A 12 -0.17 3.54 -3.29
CA GLU A 12 -0.78 4.77 -3.78
C GLU A 12 -1.81 4.44 -4.87
N CYS A 13 -2.99 5.06 -4.81
CA CYS A 13 -3.99 4.92 -5.86
C CYS A 13 -3.56 5.73 -7.09
N GLU A 14 -3.32 5.08 -8.23
CA GLU A 14 -2.83 5.77 -9.44
C GLU A 14 -3.82 6.77 -10.02
N GLN A 15 -5.12 6.62 -9.74
CA GLN A 15 -6.12 7.53 -10.27
C GLN A 15 -6.25 8.81 -9.44
N CYS A 16 -6.09 8.73 -8.11
CA CYS A 16 -6.38 9.86 -7.22
C CYS A 16 -5.24 10.23 -6.26
N GLY A 17 -4.11 9.53 -6.30
CA GLY A 17 -2.94 9.76 -5.44
C GLY A 17 -3.14 9.39 -3.97
N ARG A 18 -4.27 8.77 -3.60
CA ARG A 18 -4.54 8.39 -2.20
C ARG A 18 -3.49 7.39 -1.71
N LEU A 19 -2.89 7.70 -0.56
CA LEU A 19 -1.97 6.81 0.14
C LEU A 19 -2.70 5.88 1.11
N GLU A 20 -2.27 4.63 1.13
CA GLU A 20 -2.74 3.61 2.06
C GLU A 20 -1.56 2.84 2.64
N ARG A 21 -1.68 2.43 3.91
CA ARG A 21 -0.69 1.59 4.58
C ARG A 21 -1.32 0.35 5.15
N TRP A 22 -0.58 -0.75 5.11
CA TRP A 22 -0.96 -1.95 5.81
C TRP A 22 -0.80 -1.73 7.31
N ASP A 23 -1.85 -2.05 8.06
CA ASP A 23 -1.85 -2.07 9.51
C ASP A 23 -1.86 -3.54 9.95
N ASP A 24 -0.79 -3.97 10.62
CA ASP A 24 -0.65 -5.36 11.09
C ASP A 24 -1.55 -5.66 12.31
N ASP A 25 -1.91 -4.65 13.11
CA ASP A 25 -2.79 -4.82 14.27
C ASP A 25 -4.24 -5.01 13.82
N GLU A 26 -4.68 -4.21 12.84
CA GLU A 26 -6.02 -4.32 12.23
C GLU A 26 -6.09 -5.40 11.13
N GLY A 27 -4.94 -5.90 10.65
CA GLY A 27 -4.87 -6.85 9.55
C GLY A 27 -5.52 -6.32 8.26
N ALA A 28 -5.44 -5.01 8.03
CA ALA A 28 -6.16 -4.34 6.96
C ALA A 28 -5.42 -3.10 6.42
N TRP A 29 -5.77 -2.69 5.20
CA TRP A 29 -5.27 -1.44 4.61
C TRP A 29 -6.01 -0.24 5.21
N GLN A 30 -5.23 0.72 5.72
CA GLN A 30 -5.74 1.96 6.27
C GLN A 30 -5.44 3.12 5.34
N ILE A 31 -6.47 3.96 5.13
CA ILE A 31 -6.36 5.21 4.39
C ILE A 31 -5.55 6.21 5.21
N ALA A 32 -4.59 6.87 4.56
CA ALA A 32 -3.82 7.92 5.20
C ALA A 32 -4.74 9.03 5.76
N THR A 33 -4.43 9.45 6.98
CA THR A 33 -5.09 10.58 7.62
C THR A 33 -4.18 11.78 7.53
N GLU A 34 -4.67 12.86 6.95
CA GLU A 34 -3.96 14.14 6.87
C GLU A 34 -4.79 15.19 7.60
N ASN A 35 -4.16 15.95 8.50
CA ASN A 35 -4.83 16.96 9.32
C ASN A 35 -6.06 16.46 10.10
N GLY A 36 -6.06 15.18 10.49
CA GLY A 36 -7.18 14.56 11.23
C GLY A 36 -8.31 14.04 10.34
N GLU A 37 -8.21 14.18 9.01
CA GLU A 37 -9.22 13.70 8.07
C GLU A 37 -8.69 12.53 7.24
N LYS A 38 -9.48 11.45 7.15
CA LYS A 38 -9.19 10.32 6.26
C LYS A 38 -9.33 10.78 4.82
N GLN A 39 -8.28 10.58 4.03
CA GLN A 39 -8.26 10.95 2.62
C GLN A 39 -9.03 9.93 1.78
N ALA A 40 -10.36 9.88 1.90
CA ALA A 40 -11.21 8.81 1.39
C ALA A 40 -11.17 8.60 -0.14
N GLY A 41 -10.51 9.47 -0.91
CA GLY A 41 -10.33 9.35 -2.37
C GLY A 41 -11.65 9.37 -3.15
N ASN A 42 -11.68 8.71 -4.31
CA ASN A 42 -12.84 8.66 -5.21
C ASN A 42 -13.49 7.25 -5.24
N PRO A 43 -14.82 7.10 -5.39
CA PRO A 43 -15.46 5.79 -5.57
C PRO A 43 -14.90 4.94 -6.72
N HIS A 44 -14.34 5.57 -7.75
CA HIS A 44 -13.75 4.92 -8.92
C HIS A 44 -12.25 4.63 -8.76
N CYS A 45 -11.72 4.56 -7.54
CA CYS A 45 -10.30 4.27 -7.32
C CYS A 45 -9.87 2.94 -7.96
N ILE A 46 -8.66 2.96 -8.53
CA ILE A 46 -7.94 1.76 -8.95
C ILE A 46 -6.93 1.43 -7.86
N HIS A 47 -7.14 0.30 -7.18
CA HIS A 47 -6.17 -0.25 -6.21
C HIS A 47 -5.49 -1.45 -6.84
N GLU A 48 -4.39 -1.20 -7.54
CA GLU A 48 -3.55 -2.25 -8.09
C GLU A 48 -2.28 -2.40 -7.23
N TRP A 49 -1.74 -3.62 -7.20
CA TRP A 49 -0.49 -3.91 -6.54
C TRP A 49 0.66 -3.65 -7.52
N ASP A 50 1.47 -2.63 -7.23
CA ASP A 50 2.74 -2.30 -7.89
C ASP A 50 2.72 -2.48 -9.42
N ILE A 51 1.91 -1.69 -10.12
CA ILE A 51 1.79 -1.73 -11.58
C ILE A 51 3.13 -1.43 -12.29
N ASN A 52 4.04 -0.71 -11.62
CA ASN A 52 5.32 -0.27 -12.15
C ASN A 52 6.50 -1.20 -11.79
N GLY A 53 6.27 -2.27 -11.00
CA GLY A 53 7.28 -3.29 -10.69
C GLY A 53 8.45 -2.82 -9.83
N THR A 54 8.27 -1.75 -9.05
CA THR A 54 9.35 -1.19 -8.20
C THR A 54 9.55 -1.96 -6.88
N PHE A 55 8.55 -2.73 -6.46
CA PHE A 55 8.60 -3.54 -5.26
C PHE A 55 9.30 -4.88 -5.55
N ASN A 56 10.32 -5.21 -4.74
CA ASN A 56 10.94 -6.52 -4.78
C ASN A 56 10.28 -7.45 -3.76
N PRO A 57 9.57 -8.50 -4.19
CA PRO A 57 8.91 -9.44 -3.29
C PRO A 57 9.89 -10.35 -2.55
N LEU A 58 11.19 -10.33 -2.87
CA LEU A 58 12.21 -11.15 -2.23
C LEU A 58 13.08 -10.30 -1.30
N SER A 59 13.32 -10.78 -0.08
CA SER A 59 14.31 -10.24 0.85
C SER A 59 15.34 -11.31 1.25
N GLY A 60 16.59 -10.88 1.47
CA GLY A 60 17.73 -11.72 1.86
C GLY A 60 18.88 -11.71 0.84
N HIS A 61 20.12 -11.73 1.33
CA HIS A 61 21.37 -11.89 0.54
C HIS A 61 22.01 -13.26 0.83
#